data_AF-B4WIE2-F1
#
_entry.id   AF-B4WIE2-F1
#
_cell.length_a   1.000
_cell.length_b   1.000
_cell.length_c   1.000
_cell.angle_alpha   90.00
_cell.angle_beta   90.00
_cell.angle_gamma   90.00
#
_symmetry.space_group_name_H-M   'P 1'
#
loop_
_entity.id
_entity.type
_entity.pdbx_description
1 polymer ?
#
loop_
_entity_poly.entity_id
_entity_poly.type
_entity_poly.pdbx_seq_one_letter_code
_entity_poly.pdbx_strand_id
1 'polypeptide(L)'
;MKSGQSPIYEPGLSDLMKSSMESGHLEFTSDLNAGVTHGEILFIAVGTPALPTGESDTRYVEAVARGIGENLNGGYKVIVNKSTVPIGSGDWVRMIVLDGLNERQKGEGGEAAFDVVSNPEFLREGSAVYDTFNPDRIVLGSNSDKAIGMMKELYTPLVERQFSEDSSAPPVPVVVTDLSSAEMVKYASNAFLATKISFINEVANICDRVGADVTQVAAGIGLDSRIGSKFLQAGIGWGGSCFPKDVSALVHTADDYGYEAELLKATINVNTRQRLLTVEKLQQVLKILKGKTVGLLGLTFKPDTDDMRDAPSLIMIDNLNRLGAKVKAYDPIVSQSGVSQGLSGVIVETDPERLADGCDALVLVTDWAKFKNLDYSKMAKLMNAPVMIDGRNFLDQRALEAAGFQYIGVGR
;
A
#
# COMPACT_ATOMS: atom_id res chain seq x y z
N MET A 1 -12.22 14.86 -11.36
CA MET A 1 -13.37 14.31 -10.61
C MET A 1 -14.71 14.75 -11.16
N LYS A 2 -15.10 16.05 -11.18
CA LYS A 2 -16.38 16.49 -11.79
C LYS A 2 -16.56 16.13 -13.27
N SER A 3 -15.49 15.85 -14.00
CA SER A 3 -15.49 15.33 -15.38
C SER A 3 -15.59 13.80 -15.48
N GLY A 4 -15.84 13.08 -14.38
CA GLY A 4 -15.83 11.61 -14.35
C GLY A 4 -14.44 10.98 -14.52
N GLN A 5 -13.37 11.76 -14.38
CA GLN A 5 -11.99 11.28 -14.44
C GLN A 5 -11.41 11.14 -13.04
N SER A 6 -10.91 9.93 -12.73
CA SER A 6 -10.15 9.64 -11.51
C SER A 6 -8.83 10.39 -11.48
N PRO A 7 -8.42 10.96 -10.33
CA PRO A 7 -7.10 11.58 -10.16
C PRO A 7 -5.98 10.56 -9.91
N ILE A 8 -6.31 9.28 -9.73
CA ILE A 8 -5.38 8.17 -9.48
C ILE A 8 -5.60 7.03 -10.48
N TYR A 9 -4.58 6.21 -10.69
CA TYR A 9 -4.73 4.96 -11.44
C TYR A 9 -5.30 3.86 -10.54
N GLU A 10 -6.56 3.49 -10.78
CA GLU A 10 -7.23 2.38 -10.12
C GLU A 10 -8.16 1.69 -11.13
N PRO A 11 -7.97 0.39 -11.43
CA PRO A 11 -8.78 -0.31 -12.42
C PRO A 11 -10.28 -0.22 -12.14
N GLY A 12 -11.06 0.17 -13.15
CA GLY A 12 -12.53 0.28 -13.07
C GLY A 12 -13.07 1.53 -12.35
N LEU A 13 -12.24 2.30 -11.63
CA LEU A 13 -12.72 3.42 -10.82
C LEU A 13 -13.33 4.55 -11.65
N SER A 14 -12.73 4.91 -12.79
CA SER A 14 -13.26 5.99 -13.64
C SER A 14 -14.63 5.66 -14.24
N ASP A 15 -14.89 4.40 -14.56
CA ASP A 15 -16.19 3.96 -15.11
C ASP A 15 -17.26 3.90 -14.01
N LEU A 16 -16.87 3.47 -12.80
CA LEU A 16 -17.75 3.51 -11.62
C LEU A 16 -18.12 4.96 -11.25
N MET A 17 -17.16 5.89 -11.29
CA MET A 17 -17.41 7.31 -11.04
C MET A 17 -18.42 7.87 -12.03
N LYS A 18 -18.22 7.65 -13.34
CA LYS A 18 -19.13 8.17 -14.38
C LYS A 18 -20.55 7.63 -14.22
N SER A 19 -20.71 6.31 -14.10
CA SER A 19 -22.04 5.68 -13.95
C SER A 19 -22.76 6.12 -12.67
N SER A 20 -22.03 6.30 -11.56
CA SER A 20 -22.61 6.80 -10.30
C SER A 20 -23.02 8.27 -10.39
N MET A 21 -22.26 9.09 -11.13
CA MET A 21 -22.62 10.48 -11.40
C MET A 21 -23.83 10.61 -12.33
N GLU A 22 -23.89 9.80 -13.40
CA GLU A 22 -25.01 9.78 -14.35
C GLU A 22 -26.32 9.33 -13.70
N SER A 23 -26.25 8.44 -12.72
CA SER A 23 -27.41 7.98 -11.94
C SER A 23 -27.77 8.89 -10.75
N GLY A 24 -27.02 9.98 -10.52
CA GLY A 24 -27.30 10.93 -9.45
C GLY A 24 -26.92 10.45 -8.05
N HIS A 25 -26.15 9.36 -7.92
CA HIS A 25 -25.71 8.79 -6.65
C HIS A 25 -24.33 9.31 -6.19
N LEU A 26 -23.63 10.09 -7.02
CA LEU A 26 -22.30 10.63 -6.73
C LEU A 26 -22.17 12.09 -7.16
N GLU A 27 -21.78 12.95 -6.23
CA GLU A 27 -21.41 14.33 -6.48
C GLU A 27 -20.04 14.64 -5.87
N PHE A 28 -19.25 15.47 -6.57
CA PHE A 28 -17.98 15.98 -6.06
C PHE A 28 -18.08 17.47 -5.77
N THR A 29 -17.76 17.88 -4.55
CA THR A 29 -17.72 19.29 -4.14
C THR A 29 -16.45 19.59 -3.35
N SER A 30 -16.07 20.86 -3.31
CA SER A 30 -15.05 21.39 -2.40
C SER A 30 -15.69 22.15 -1.22
N ASP A 31 -17.02 22.23 -1.17
CA ASP A 31 -17.79 22.87 -0.10
C ASP A 31 -18.08 21.84 1.00
N LEU A 32 -17.39 21.98 2.14
CA LEU A 32 -17.55 21.11 3.30
C LEU A 32 -18.95 21.23 3.92
N ASN A 33 -19.52 22.44 3.96
CA ASN A 33 -20.85 22.67 4.55
C ASN A 33 -21.94 21.93 3.76
N ALA A 34 -21.85 21.94 2.43
CA ALA A 34 -22.75 21.19 1.57
C ALA A 34 -22.69 19.68 1.89
N GLY A 35 -21.49 19.13 2.07
CA GLY A 35 -21.28 17.72 2.45
C GLY A 35 -21.87 17.38 3.84
N VAL A 36 -21.61 18.22 4.85
CA VAL A 36 -22.12 18.02 6.22
C VAL A 36 -23.65 18.12 6.28
N THR A 37 -24.22 19.06 5.52
CA THR A 37 -25.68 19.21 5.40
C THR A 37 -26.31 17.97 4.76
N HIS A 38 -25.71 17.46 3.70
CA HIS A 38 -26.21 16.31 2.96
C HIS A 38 -26.09 14.97 3.71
N GLY A 39 -24.91 14.66 4.24
CA GLY A 39 -24.60 13.31 4.73
C GLY A 39 -25.14 13.02 6.14
N GLU A 40 -25.81 11.90 6.33
CA GLU A 40 -26.13 11.34 7.66
C GLU A 40 -24.91 10.64 8.28
N ILE A 41 -24.07 10.05 7.43
CA ILE A 41 -22.81 9.40 7.76
C ILE A 41 -21.68 10.15 7.02
N LEU A 42 -20.71 10.65 7.77
CA LEU A 42 -19.63 11.51 7.28
C LEU A 42 -18.29 10.78 7.41
N PHE A 43 -17.72 10.29 6.30
CA PHE A 43 -16.42 9.63 6.31
C PHE A 43 -15.26 10.62 6.22
N ILE A 44 -14.37 10.58 7.20
CA ILE A 44 -13.06 11.22 7.15
C ILE A 44 -12.07 10.23 6.53
N ALA A 45 -11.70 10.49 5.27
CA ALA A 45 -10.84 9.63 4.45
C ALA A 45 -9.63 10.39 3.87
N VAL A 46 -9.12 11.39 4.62
CA VAL A 46 -7.92 12.15 4.25
C VAL A 46 -6.64 11.38 4.57
N GLY A 47 -5.54 11.74 3.92
CA GLY A 47 -4.24 11.11 4.15
C GLY A 47 -3.66 11.46 5.53
N THR A 48 -2.90 10.50 6.08
CA THR A 48 -2.11 10.65 7.31
C THR A 48 -0.66 10.26 7.02
N PRO A 49 0.08 11.09 6.26
CA PRO A 49 1.46 10.78 5.88
C PRO A 49 2.36 10.71 7.13
N ALA A 50 3.49 10.00 7.02
CA ALA A 50 4.48 9.99 8.11
C ALA A 50 5.21 11.33 8.21
N LEU A 51 5.40 11.82 9.43
CA LEU A 51 6.33 12.91 9.74
C LEU A 51 7.78 12.40 9.73
N PRO A 52 8.79 13.28 9.62
CA PRO A 52 10.20 12.88 9.73
C PRO A 52 10.56 12.18 11.04
N THR A 53 9.77 12.40 12.10
CA THR A 53 9.87 11.76 13.41
C THR A 53 9.31 10.33 13.44
N GLY A 54 8.57 9.90 12.40
CA GLY A 54 7.91 8.59 12.32
C GLY A 54 6.44 8.60 12.77
N GLU A 55 5.98 9.69 13.38
CA GLU A 55 4.59 9.91 13.77
C GLU A 55 3.65 10.07 12.57
N SER A 56 2.36 9.84 12.76
CA SER A 56 1.35 10.13 11.73
C SER A 56 0.99 11.61 11.74
N ASP A 57 1.04 12.27 10.58
CA ASP A 57 0.58 13.66 10.42
C ASP A 57 -0.96 13.70 10.40
N THR A 58 -1.54 14.20 11.49
CA THR A 58 -2.99 14.24 11.69
C THR A 58 -3.63 15.59 11.38
N ARG A 59 -2.86 16.59 10.90
CA ARG A 59 -3.36 17.96 10.64
C ARG A 59 -4.56 18.00 9.68
N TYR A 60 -4.59 17.11 8.70
CA TYR A 60 -5.71 17.01 7.76
C TYR A 60 -6.98 16.46 8.42
N VAL A 61 -6.83 15.47 9.31
CA VAL A 61 -7.94 14.90 10.09
C VAL A 61 -8.50 15.97 11.02
N GLU A 62 -7.63 16.71 11.71
CA GLU A 62 -8.02 17.82 12.58
C GLU A 62 -8.81 18.90 11.82
N ALA A 63 -8.30 19.34 10.67
CA ALA A 63 -8.96 20.37 9.86
C ALA A 63 -10.36 19.95 9.41
N VAL A 64 -10.52 18.69 8.97
CA VAL A 64 -11.84 18.16 8.56
C VAL A 64 -12.76 18.00 9.77
N ALA A 65 -12.28 17.44 10.88
CA ALA A 65 -13.08 17.27 12.10
C ALA A 65 -13.59 18.60 12.64
N ARG A 66 -12.73 19.63 12.68
CA ARG A 66 -13.09 20.98 13.14
C ARG A 66 -14.15 21.59 12.21
N GLY A 67 -13.90 21.51 10.90
CA GLY A 67 -14.84 22.00 9.89
C GLY A 67 -16.19 21.27 9.92
N ILE A 68 -16.22 19.96 10.25
CA ILE A 68 -17.50 19.26 10.48
C ILE A 68 -18.24 19.90 11.65
N GLY A 69 -17.55 20.10 12.80
CA GLY A 69 -18.12 20.74 13.98
C GLY A 69 -18.72 22.12 13.71
N GLU A 70 -18.00 22.98 12.98
CA GLU A 70 -18.45 24.31 12.56
C GLU A 70 -19.74 24.27 11.70
N ASN A 71 -19.95 23.17 10.95
CA ASN A 71 -21.04 23.06 9.99
C ASN A 71 -22.21 22.17 10.46
N LEU A 72 -22.12 21.51 11.62
CA LEU A 72 -23.24 20.75 12.19
C LEU A 72 -24.49 21.62 12.37
N ASN A 73 -25.56 21.28 11.65
CA ASN A 73 -26.74 22.12 11.45
C ASN A 73 -28.03 21.55 12.08
N GLY A 74 -27.87 20.69 13.10
CA GLY A 74 -28.97 19.95 13.74
C GLY A 74 -29.17 18.56 13.12
N GLY A 75 -29.92 17.71 13.83
CA GLY A 75 -30.05 16.29 13.46
C GLY A 75 -28.86 15.44 13.91
N TYR A 76 -29.08 14.12 13.96
CA TYR A 76 -28.05 13.19 14.41
C TYR A 76 -27.10 12.80 13.27
N LYS A 77 -25.79 12.80 13.52
CA LYS A 77 -24.77 12.43 12.54
C LYS A 77 -23.85 11.32 13.05
N VAL A 78 -23.35 10.47 12.14
CA VAL A 78 -22.27 9.53 12.43
C VAL A 78 -21.00 10.00 11.72
N ILE A 79 -19.95 10.30 12.48
CA ILE A 79 -18.65 10.72 11.94
C ILE A 79 -17.73 9.50 11.94
N VAL A 80 -17.24 9.11 10.77
CA VAL A 80 -16.49 7.87 10.58
C VAL A 80 -15.04 8.17 10.27
N ASN A 81 -14.15 7.78 11.18
CA ASN A 81 -12.71 7.77 10.92
C ASN A 81 -12.37 6.57 10.04
N LYS A 82 -12.16 6.82 8.74
CA LYS A 82 -11.66 5.83 7.77
C LYS A 82 -10.14 5.92 7.61
N SER A 83 -9.60 7.14 7.71
CA SER A 83 -8.17 7.40 7.73
C SER A 83 -7.45 6.51 8.74
N THR A 84 -6.26 6.02 8.40
CA THR A 84 -5.43 5.30 9.38
C THR A 84 -4.86 6.32 10.35
N VAL A 85 -5.41 6.39 11.56
CA VAL A 85 -5.09 7.38 12.59
C VAL A 85 -4.53 6.69 13.83
N PRO A 86 -3.66 7.34 14.63
CA PRO A 86 -3.13 6.77 15.86
C PRO A 86 -4.22 6.31 16.85
N ILE A 87 -3.89 5.37 17.72
CA ILE A 87 -4.83 4.86 18.75
C ILE A 87 -5.23 6.00 19.70
N GLY A 88 -6.53 6.14 19.96
CA GLY A 88 -7.13 7.24 20.72
C GLY A 88 -7.69 8.37 19.86
N SER A 89 -7.52 8.30 18.53
CA SER A 89 -7.96 9.37 17.62
C SER A 89 -9.49 9.51 17.53
N GLY A 90 -10.26 8.46 17.80
CA GLY A 90 -11.72 8.54 17.89
C GLY A 90 -12.20 9.54 18.94
N ASP A 91 -11.62 9.49 20.15
CA ASP A 91 -11.94 10.43 21.23
C ASP A 91 -11.42 11.84 20.91
N TRP A 92 -10.22 11.94 20.33
CA TRP A 92 -9.64 13.21 19.89
C TRP A 92 -10.49 13.90 18.81
N VAL A 93 -10.95 13.16 17.79
CA VAL A 93 -11.86 13.69 16.76
C VAL A 93 -13.17 14.15 17.38
N ARG A 94 -13.73 13.39 18.34
CA ARG A 94 -14.93 13.83 19.07
C ARG A 94 -14.70 15.18 19.74
N MET A 95 -13.56 15.37 20.42
CA MET A 95 -13.21 16.65 21.05
C MET A 95 -13.11 17.78 20.03
N ILE A 96 -12.42 17.58 18.91
CA ILE A 96 -12.26 18.61 17.87
C ILE A 96 -13.59 19.02 17.25
N VAL A 97 -14.49 18.06 17.00
CA VAL A 97 -15.84 18.36 16.48
C VAL A 97 -16.62 19.19 17.50
N LEU A 98 -16.52 18.86 18.79
CA LEU A 98 -17.15 19.67 19.86
C LEU A 98 -16.55 21.09 19.93
N ASP A 99 -15.24 21.24 19.74
CA ASP A 99 -14.59 22.54 19.68
C ASP A 99 -15.12 23.39 18.51
N GLY A 100 -15.19 22.82 17.31
CA GLY A 100 -15.77 23.50 16.14
C GLY A 100 -17.25 23.87 16.34
N LEU A 101 -18.02 22.99 17.00
CA LEU A 101 -19.41 23.28 17.37
C LEU A 101 -19.51 24.46 18.34
N ASN A 102 -18.64 24.51 19.36
CA ASN A 102 -18.60 25.59 20.34
C ASN A 102 -18.17 26.93 19.71
N GLU A 103 -17.25 26.90 18.75
CA GLU A 103 -16.80 28.07 17.98
C GLU A 103 -17.97 28.71 17.22
N ARG A 104 -18.87 27.89 16.66
CA ARG A 104 -20.13 28.34 16.03
C ARG A 104 -21.18 28.81 17.04
N GLN A 105 -21.39 28.07 18.14
CA GLN A 105 -22.46 28.33 19.12
C GLN A 105 -22.26 29.61 19.95
N LYS A 106 -21.11 30.29 19.87
CA LYS A 106 -20.96 31.67 20.34
C LYS A 106 -21.89 32.67 19.62
N GLY A 107 -22.63 32.23 18.58
CA GLY A 107 -23.67 33.00 17.87
C GLY A 107 -25.11 32.52 18.06
N GLU A 108 -25.42 31.22 17.93
CA GLU A 108 -26.79 30.66 18.04
C GLU A 108 -26.73 29.21 18.56
N GLY A 109 -27.46 28.93 19.66
CA GLY A 109 -27.37 27.66 20.41
C GLY A 109 -28.33 26.57 19.91
N GLY A 110 -27.78 25.42 19.52
CA GLY A 110 -28.54 24.19 19.27
C GLY A 110 -27.67 22.96 19.53
N GLU A 111 -28.15 22.02 20.35
CA GLU A 111 -27.45 20.76 20.64
C GLU A 111 -27.36 19.89 19.39
N ALA A 112 -26.16 19.76 18.81
CA ALA A 112 -25.91 18.80 17.74
C ALA A 112 -25.53 17.45 18.35
N ALA A 113 -26.31 16.41 18.05
CA ALA A 113 -26.05 15.05 18.51
C ALA A 113 -25.22 14.30 17.47
N PHE A 114 -24.06 13.79 17.82
CA PHE A 114 -23.26 12.96 16.93
C PHE A 114 -22.49 11.90 17.70
N ASP A 115 -22.09 10.85 16.98
CA ASP A 115 -21.18 9.84 17.47
C ASP A 115 -20.05 9.57 16.48
N VAL A 116 -18.92 9.13 17.02
CA VAL A 116 -17.73 8.79 16.24
C VAL A 116 -17.64 7.28 16.09
N VAL A 117 -17.27 6.82 14.90
CA VAL A 117 -16.99 5.43 14.57
C VAL A 117 -15.59 5.33 13.98
N SER A 118 -14.79 4.39 14.46
CA SER A 118 -13.58 3.95 13.75
C SER A 118 -13.96 2.83 12.78
N ASN A 119 -13.75 3.04 11.48
CA ASN A 119 -13.98 2.04 10.45
C ASN A 119 -12.76 1.98 9.52
N PRO A 120 -11.68 1.32 9.93
CA PRO A 120 -10.46 1.28 9.15
C PRO A 120 -10.68 0.64 7.78
N GLU A 121 -9.94 1.11 6.78
CA GLU A 121 -9.86 0.50 5.45
C GLU A 121 -8.79 -0.60 5.40
N PHE A 122 -8.92 -1.54 4.47
CA PHE A 122 -7.94 -2.62 4.23
C PHE A 122 -7.75 -2.89 2.74
N LEU A 123 -7.89 -1.83 1.95
CA LEU A 123 -7.84 -1.89 0.52
C LEU A 123 -6.38 -1.98 0.07
N ARG A 124 -6.16 -2.69 -1.02
CA ARG A 124 -4.86 -2.68 -1.71
C ARG A 124 -5.01 -1.81 -2.94
N GLU A 125 -4.18 -0.79 -3.05
CA GLU A 125 -4.07 0.02 -4.27
C GLU A 125 -3.89 -0.85 -5.54
N GLY A 126 -4.48 -0.47 -6.66
CA GLY A 126 -4.54 -1.31 -7.87
C GLY A 126 -5.58 -2.44 -7.82
N SER A 127 -6.20 -2.68 -6.67
CA SER A 127 -7.36 -3.57 -6.51
C SER A 127 -8.39 -3.05 -5.49
N ALA A 128 -8.41 -1.75 -5.22
CA ALA A 128 -9.24 -1.12 -4.20
C ALA A 128 -10.74 -1.23 -4.53
N VAL A 129 -11.10 -1.17 -5.81
CA VAL A 129 -12.50 -1.40 -6.25
C VAL A 129 -12.91 -2.83 -5.93
N TYR A 130 -12.08 -3.81 -6.30
CA TYR A 130 -12.32 -5.22 -5.99
C TYR A 130 -12.42 -5.45 -4.48
N ASP A 131 -11.46 -4.96 -3.69
CA ASP A 131 -11.38 -5.15 -2.25
C ASP A 131 -12.57 -4.49 -1.51
N THR A 132 -13.14 -3.41 -2.07
CA THR A 132 -14.33 -2.75 -1.53
C THR A 132 -15.58 -3.63 -1.67
N PHE A 133 -15.74 -4.29 -2.81
CA PHE A 133 -16.90 -5.14 -3.08
C PHE A 133 -16.70 -6.60 -2.61
N ASN A 134 -15.46 -7.00 -2.33
CA ASN A 134 -15.09 -8.34 -1.89
C ASN A 134 -14.27 -8.32 -0.58
N PRO A 135 -14.70 -7.62 0.49
CA PRO A 135 -13.91 -7.54 1.71
C PRO A 135 -13.85 -8.89 2.43
N ASP A 136 -12.70 -9.19 3.03
CA ASP A 136 -12.55 -10.35 3.93
C ASP A 136 -13.37 -10.17 5.22
N ARG A 137 -13.52 -8.91 5.68
CA ARG A 137 -14.27 -8.49 6.87
C ARG A 137 -14.46 -6.96 6.88
N ILE A 138 -15.41 -6.50 7.67
CA ILE A 138 -15.62 -5.09 8.02
C ILE A 138 -15.41 -4.92 9.53
N VAL A 139 -14.67 -3.89 9.94
CA VAL A 139 -14.41 -3.58 11.37
C VAL A 139 -15.09 -2.28 11.73
N LEU A 140 -15.88 -2.27 12.80
CA LEU A 140 -16.63 -1.11 13.30
C LEU A 140 -16.34 -0.91 14.79
N GLY A 141 -15.63 0.15 15.13
CA GLY A 141 -15.33 0.55 16.51
C GLY A 141 -16.19 1.72 16.94
N SER A 142 -17.01 1.58 17.98
CA SER A 142 -17.74 2.70 18.60
C SER A 142 -18.31 2.30 19.96
N ASN A 143 -18.54 3.29 20.82
CA ASN A 143 -19.26 3.12 22.09
C ASN A 143 -20.77 3.40 21.96
N SER A 144 -21.25 3.70 20.74
CA SER A 144 -22.66 4.01 20.46
C SER A 144 -23.34 2.92 19.63
N ASP A 145 -24.27 2.18 20.24
CA ASP A 145 -25.07 1.16 19.56
C ASP A 145 -25.87 1.75 18.38
N LYS A 146 -26.33 3.00 18.52
CA LYS A 146 -27.03 3.72 17.45
C LYS A 146 -26.14 3.93 16.24
N ALA A 147 -24.90 4.39 16.45
CA ALA A 147 -23.93 4.58 15.38
C ALA A 147 -23.56 3.26 14.70
N ILE A 148 -23.35 2.19 15.49
CA ILE A 148 -23.08 0.85 14.97
C ILE A 148 -24.27 0.34 14.14
N GLY A 149 -25.51 0.56 14.58
CA GLY A 149 -26.72 0.20 13.84
C GLY A 149 -26.76 0.83 12.44
N MET A 150 -26.56 2.15 12.36
CA MET A 150 -26.52 2.88 11.08
C MET A 150 -25.39 2.40 10.16
N MET A 151 -24.21 2.10 10.72
CA MET A 151 -23.09 1.59 9.93
C MET A 151 -23.33 0.16 9.41
N LYS A 152 -24.02 -0.68 10.18
CA LYS A 152 -24.43 -2.02 9.72
C LYS A 152 -25.43 -1.92 8.59
N GLU A 153 -26.42 -1.03 8.70
CA GLU A 153 -27.39 -0.78 7.65
C GLU A 153 -26.70 -0.35 6.35
N LEU A 154 -25.82 0.65 6.42
CA LEU A 154 -25.00 1.12 5.29
C LEU A 154 -24.24 -0.04 4.60
N TYR A 155 -23.68 -0.95 5.39
CA TYR A 155 -22.87 -2.06 4.87
C TYR A 155 -23.65 -3.30 4.47
N THR A 156 -24.96 -3.35 4.65
CA THR A 156 -25.81 -4.53 4.35
C THR A 156 -25.56 -5.08 2.94
N PRO A 157 -25.54 -4.27 1.86
CA PRO A 157 -25.33 -4.81 0.52
C PRO A 157 -23.96 -5.49 0.32
N LEU A 158 -22.92 -4.99 1.00
CA LEU A 158 -21.59 -5.60 0.95
C LEU A 158 -21.53 -6.88 1.80
N VAL A 159 -22.17 -6.85 2.98
CA VAL A 159 -22.25 -8.00 3.89
C VAL A 159 -22.97 -9.17 3.22
N GLU A 160 -24.04 -8.89 2.50
CA GLU A 160 -24.84 -9.87 1.75
C GLU A 160 -24.22 -10.23 0.38
N ARG A 161 -23.01 -9.75 0.07
CA ARG A 161 -22.28 -10.07 -1.17
C ARG A 161 -23.05 -9.66 -2.44
N GLN A 162 -23.95 -8.67 -2.38
CA GLN A 162 -24.80 -8.27 -3.52
C GLN A 162 -23.98 -7.80 -4.74
N PHE A 163 -22.78 -7.25 -4.49
CA PHE A 163 -21.86 -6.74 -5.52
C PHE A 163 -20.55 -7.55 -5.62
N SER A 164 -20.46 -8.69 -4.90
CA SER A 164 -19.28 -9.55 -4.86
C SER A 164 -19.12 -10.31 -6.18
N GLU A 165 -17.89 -10.58 -6.60
CA GLU A 165 -17.63 -11.48 -7.73
C GLU A 165 -17.98 -12.94 -7.39
N ASP A 166 -17.89 -13.29 -6.11
CA ASP A 166 -18.38 -14.56 -5.57
C ASP A 166 -19.58 -14.28 -4.66
N SER A 167 -20.78 -14.35 -5.22
CA SER A 167 -22.04 -14.23 -4.49
C SER A 167 -22.43 -15.49 -3.72
N SER A 168 -21.70 -16.61 -3.90
CA SER A 168 -21.92 -17.87 -3.19
C SER A 168 -21.13 -17.97 -1.89
N ALA A 169 -20.14 -17.10 -1.69
CA ALA A 169 -19.37 -16.99 -0.46
C ALA A 169 -20.26 -16.65 0.76
N PRO A 170 -19.85 -17.05 1.98
CA PRO A 170 -20.59 -16.66 3.17
C PRO A 170 -20.64 -15.13 3.35
N PRO A 171 -21.64 -14.62 4.10
CA PRO A 171 -21.74 -13.21 4.41
C PRO A 171 -20.43 -12.65 4.98
N VAL A 172 -20.09 -11.42 4.61
CA VAL A 172 -18.86 -10.76 5.11
C VAL A 172 -18.98 -10.61 6.63
N PRO A 173 -18.01 -11.12 7.41
CA PRO A 173 -17.99 -10.91 8.86
C PRO A 173 -17.91 -9.42 9.21
N VAL A 174 -18.78 -8.96 10.10
CA VAL A 174 -18.73 -7.62 10.70
C VAL A 174 -18.24 -7.75 12.14
N VAL A 175 -17.06 -7.21 12.42
CA VAL A 175 -16.43 -7.21 13.75
C VAL A 175 -16.74 -5.89 14.43
N VAL A 176 -17.49 -5.93 15.53
CA VAL A 176 -17.83 -4.75 16.33
C VAL A 176 -16.90 -4.69 17.55
N THR A 177 -16.29 -3.54 17.79
CA THR A 177 -15.36 -3.29 18.91
C THR A 177 -15.59 -1.91 19.53
N ASP A 178 -14.81 -1.57 20.55
CA ASP A 178 -14.59 -0.17 20.94
C ASP A 178 -13.71 0.57 19.90
N LEU A 179 -13.57 1.89 20.08
CA LEU A 179 -12.80 2.76 19.18
C LEU A 179 -11.33 2.36 19.09
N SER A 180 -10.65 2.23 20.24
CA SER A 180 -9.22 1.97 20.31
C SER A 180 -8.86 0.59 19.74
N SER A 181 -9.70 -0.41 19.99
CA SER A 181 -9.55 -1.75 19.41
C SER A 181 -9.65 -1.72 17.88
N ALA A 182 -10.60 -0.98 17.29
CA ALA A 182 -10.72 -0.88 15.84
C ALA A 182 -9.51 -0.18 15.20
N GLU A 183 -9.01 0.88 15.83
CA GLU A 183 -7.78 1.59 15.41
C GLU A 183 -6.57 0.66 15.46
N MET A 184 -6.41 -0.09 16.56
CA MET A 184 -5.33 -1.07 16.72
C MET A 184 -5.39 -2.18 15.67
N VAL A 185 -6.59 -2.66 15.31
CA VAL A 185 -6.75 -3.74 14.30
C VAL A 185 -6.13 -3.35 12.97
N LYS A 186 -6.16 -2.07 12.57
CA LYS A 186 -5.50 -1.59 11.34
C LYS A 186 -3.98 -1.73 11.42
N TYR A 187 -3.37 -1.15 12.46
CA TYR A 187 -1.92 -1.21 12.65
C TYR A 187 -1.42 -2.64 12.84
N ALA A 188 -2.09 -3.44 13.66
CA ALA A 188 -1.73 -4.84 13.90
C ALA A 188 -1.81 -5.68 12.62
N SER A 189 -2.83 -5.47 11.77
CA SER A 189 -2.95 -6.16 10.48
C SER A 189 -1.76 -5.84 9.56
N ASN A 190 -1.46 -4.55 9.36
CA ASN A 190 -0.36 -4.13 8.49
C ASN A 190 1.01 -4.54 9.04
N ALA A 191 1.21 -4.45 10.36
CA ALA A 191 2.42 -4.89 11.04
C ALA A 191 2.65 -6.40 10.90
N PHE A 192 1.60 -7.21 11.02
CA PHE A 192 1.72 -8.65 10.84
C PHE A 192 2.03 -9.04 9.40
N LEU A 193 1.41 -8.40 8.41
CA LEU A 193 1.71 -8.62 6.99
C LEU A 193 3.17 -8.26 6.65
N ALA A 194 3.65 -7.11 7.15
CA ALA A 194 5.06 -6.72 7.02
C ALA A 194 6.00 -7.73 7.70
N THR A 195 5.63 -8.24 8.87
CA THR A 195 6.37 -9.28 9.60
C THR A 195 6.45 -10.57 8.80
N LYS A 196 5.35 -11.04 8.18
CA LYS A 196 5.36 -12.24 7.31
C LYS A 196 6.33 -12.09 6.14
N ILE A 197 6.34 -10.93 5.48
CA ILE A 197 7.24 -10.66 4.35
C ILE A 197 8.70 -10.60 4.83
N SER A 198 9.00 -9.86 5.91
CA SER A 198 10.36 -9.81 6.46
C SER A 198 10.83 -11.19 6.92
N PHE A 199 9.97 -11.99 7.56
CA PHE A 199 10.26 -13.35 7.98
C PHE A 199 10.67 -14.23 6.78
N ILE A 200 9.84 -14.27 5.73
CA ILE A 200 10.17 -15.12 4.58
C ILE A 200 11.39 -14.62 3.79
N ASN A 201 11.66 -13.32 3.81
CA ASN A 201 12.89 -12.75 3.24
C ASN A 201 14.15 -13.18 4.01
N GLU A 202 14.08 -13.18 5.34
CA GLU A 202 15.18 -13.69 6.17
C GLU A 202 15.43 -15.18 5.90
N VAL A 203 14.35 -15.97 5.82
CA VAL A 203 14.43 -17.39 5.42
C VAL A 203 15.04 -17.53 4.01
N ALA A 204 14.66 -16.69 3.04
CA ALA A 204 15.23 -16.70 1.70
C ALA A 204 16.75 -16.49 1.71
N ASN A 205 17.22 -15.55 2.54
CA ASN A 205 18.65 -15.29 2.67
C ASN A 205 19.40 -16.47 3.31
N ILE A 206 18.75 -17.23 4.19
CA ILE A 206 19.30 -18.48 4.72
C ILE A 206 19.33 -19.54 3.61
N CYS A 207 18.24 -19.69 2.85
CA CYS A 207 18.14 -20.62 1.72
C CYS A 207 19.27 -20.43 0.69
N ASP A 208 19.58 -19.19 0.31
CA ASP A 208 20.71 -18.84 -0.58
C ASP A 208 22.06 -19.39 -0.09
N ARG A 209 22.25 -19.49 1.24
CA ARG A 209 23.53 -19.91 1.85
C ARG A 209 23.62 -21.41 2.07
N VAL A 210 22.49 -22.08 2.27
CA VAL A 210 22.44 -23.52 2.54
C VAL A 210 22.07 -24.36 1.32
N GLY A 211 21.74 -23.71 0.19
CA GLY A 211 21.33 -24.39 -1.05
C GLY A 211 19.89 -24.92 -1.02
N ALA A 212 19.00 -24.28 -0.25
CA ALA A 212 17.57 -24.57 -0.25
C ALA A 212 16.82 -23.61 -1.18
N ASP A 213 15.59 -23.98 -1.59
CA ASP A 213 14.72 -23.15 -2.42
C ASP A 213 13.58 -22.56 -1.58
N VAL A 214 13.58 -21.25 -1.38
CA VAL A 214 12.58 -20.56 -0.55
C VAL A 214 11.16 -20.71 -1.10
N THR A 215 10.99 -20.88 -2.41
CA THR A 215 9.65 -21.05 -3.01
C THR A 215 9.03 -22.38 -2.59
N GLN A 216 9.85 -23.43 -2.46
CA GLN A 216 9.42 -24.72 -1.93
C GLN A 216 9.19 -24.67 -0.42
N VAL A 217 10.04 -23.96 0.33
CA VAL A 217 9.86 -23.74 1.78
C VAL A 217 8.56 -22.99 2.06
N ALA A 218 8.30 -21.89 1.35
CA ALA A 218 7.08 -21.10 1.46
C ALA A 218 5.83 -21.93 1.15
N ALA A 219 5.88 -22.77 0.10
CA ALA A 219 4.80 -23.71 -0.21
C ALA A 219 4.60 -24.72 0.92
N GLY A 220 5.67 -25.30 1.46
CA GLY A 220 5.63 -26.27 2.55
C GLY A 220 4.98 -25.72 3.83
N ILE A 221 5.44 -24.54 4.30
CA ILE A 221 4.86 -23.92 5.51
C ILE A 221 3.46 -23.33 5.26
N GLY A 222 3.18 -22.90 4.02
CA GLY A 222 1.93 -22.26 3.65
C GLY A 222 0.72 -23.21 3.60
N LEU A 223 0.96 -24.53 3.54
CA LEU A 223 -0.09 -25.56 3.63
C LEU A 223 -0.64 -25.70 5.06
N ASP A 224 0.10 -25.24 6.07
CA ASP A 224 -0.39 -25.19 7.44
C ASP A 224 -1.44 -24.09 7.58
N SER A 225 -2.68 -24.45 7.90
CA SER A 225 -3.80 -23.52 8.00
C SER A 225 -3.62 -22.46 9.10
N ARG A 226 -2.71 -22.67 10.06
CA ARG A 226 -2.35 -21.68 11.08
C ARG A 226 -1.46 -20.57 10.52
N ILE A 227 -0.75 -20.83 9.43
CA ILE A 227 0.17 -19.89 8.77
C ILE A 227 -0.49 -19.27 7.53
N GLY A 228 -1.07 -20.12 6.68
CA GLY A 228 -1.65 -19.76 5.39
C GLY A 228 -0.62 -19.37 4.33
N SER A 229 -0.98 -19.54 3.06
CA SER A 229 -0.07 -19.39 1.90
C SER A 229 0.14 -17.95 1.40
N LYS A 230 -0.70 -17.00 1.84
CA LYS A 230 -0.62 -15.59 1.42
C LYS A 230 0.50 -14.85 2.16
N PHE A 231 1.11 -13.86 1.50
CA PHE A 231 2.18 -13.01 2.05
C PHE A 231 3.44 -13.78 2.47
N LEU A 232 3.81 -14.80 1.68
CA LEU A 232 5.01 -15.62 1.84
C LEU A 232 5.89 -15.61 0.59
N GLN A 233 5.76 -14.58 -0.24
CA GLN A 233 6.56 -14.39 -1.43
C GLN A 233 7.82 -13.60 -1.07
N ALA A 234 8.97 -14.28 -1.03
CA ALA A 234 10.25 -13.63 -0.82
C ALA A 234 10.64 -12.73 -2.01
N GLY A 235 11.35 -11.64 -1.73
CA GLY A 235 11.79 -10.70 -2.74
C GLY A 235 12.67 -9.59 -2.17
N ILE A 236 12.70 -8.44 -2.86
CA ILE A 236 13.54 -7.28 -2.54
C ILE A 236 13.00 -6.37 -1.41
N GLY A 237 12.17 -6.94 -0.54
CA GLY A 237 11.50 -6.21 0.53
C GLY A 237 10.15 -5.60 0.15
N TRP A 238 9.49 -5.06 1.15
CA TRP A 238 8.20 -4.38 1.07
C TRP A 238 8.38 -2.85 1.10
N GLY A 239 7.37 -2.12 0.62
CA GLY A 239 7.35 -0.66 0.52
C GLY A 239 5.93 -0.14 0.35
N GLY A 240 5.78 0.95 -0.42
CA GLY A 240 4.49 1.61 -0.65
C GLY A 240 4.06 2.53 0.49
N SER A 241 2.92 3.15 0.31
CA SER A 241 2.42 4.20 1.21
C SER A 241 1.88 3.74 2.57
N CYS A 242 1.68 2.43 2.77
CA CYS A 242 1.02 1.89 3.97
C CYS A 242 1.98 1.23 4.97
N PHE A 243 2.71 0.17 4.59
CA PHE A 243 3.50 -0.59 5.56
C PHE A 243 4.61 0.22 6.24
N PRO A 244 5.47 1.00 5.55
CA PRO A 244 6.52 1.77 6.20
C PRO A 244 5.98 2.74 7.24
N LYS A 245 4.93 3.50 6.91
CA LYS A 245 4.32 4.47 7.83
C LYS A 245 3.65 3.77 9.00
N ASP A 246 2.88 2.71 8.76
CA ASP A 246 2.04 2.11 9.80
C ASP A 246 2.86 1.32 10.82
N VAL A 247 3.86 0.57 10.36
CA VAL A 247 4.75 -0.19 11.26
C VAL A 247 5.58 0.79 12.11
N SER A 248 6.10 1.86 11.50
CA SER A 248 6.88 2.87 12.21
C SER A 248 6.04 3.65 13.22
N ALA A 249 4.82 4.06 12.84
CA ALA A 249 3.89 4.74 13.75
C ALA A 249 3.48 3.86 14.93
N LEU A 250 3.31 2.53 14.73
CA LEU A 250 3.02 1.61 15.82
C LEU A 250 4.21 1.43 16.76
N VAL A 251 5.44 1.39 16.23
CA VAL A 251 6.67 1.39 17.06
C VAL A 251 6.78 2.66 17.87
N HIS A 252 6.57 3.82 17.25
CA HIS A 252 6.58 5.12 17.93
C HIS A 252 5.53 5.19 19.03
N THR A 253 4.29 4.76 18.73
CA THR A 253 3.23 4.66 19.72
C THR A 253 3.66 3.78 20.90
N ALA A 254 4.26 2.61 20.64
CA ALA A 254 4.75 1.75 21.71
C ALA A 254 5.81 2.43 22.59
N ASP A 255 6.78 3.11 21.97
CA ASP A 255 7.84 3.84 22.67
C ASP A 255 7.27 5.00 23.53
N ASP A 256 6.25 5.74 23.04
CA ASP A 256 5.55 6.80 23.80
C ASP A 256 4.87 6.29 25.08
N TYR A 257 4.39 5.04 25.05
CA TYR A 257 3.80 4.36 26.22
C TYR A 257 4.81 3.51 27.01
N GLY A 258 6.11 3.65 26.72
CA GLY A 258 7.18 2.98 27.45
C GLY A 258 7.32 1.48 27.19
N TYR A 259 6.84 1.00 26.03
CA TYR A 259 6.97 -0.40 25.60
C TYR A 259 7.89 -0.54 24.39
N GLU A 260 8.90 -1.40 24.50
CA GLU A 260 9.80 -1.67 23.39
C GLU A 260 9.25 -2.76 22.44
N ALA A 261 8.87 -2.37 21.23
CA ALA A 261 8.34 -3.28 20.21
C ALA A 261 9.46 -4.04 19.45
N GLU A 262 10.18 -4.95 20.12
CA GLU A 262 11.34 -5.68 19.58
C GLU A 262 11.08 -6.35 18.22
N LEU A 263 9.96 -7.09 18.09
CA LEU A 263 9.62 -7.81 16.86
C LEU A 263 9.37 -6.86 15.67
N LEU A 264 8.75 -5.70 15.92
CA LEU A 264 8.47 -4.71 14.89
C LEU A 264 9.76 -4.00 14.46
N LYS A 265 10.62 -3.65 15.41
CA LYS A 265 11.97 -3.09 15.14
C LYS A 265 12.80 -4.09 14.32
N ALA A 266 12.76 -5.38 14.65
CA ALA A 266 13.42 -6.43 13.87
C ALA A 266 12.84 -6.53 12.45
N THR A 267 11.51 -6.50 12.30
CA THR A 267 10.81 -6.54 11.01
C THR A 267 11.24 -5.40 10.09
N ILE A 268 11.35 -4.18 10.60
CA ILE A 268 11.86 -3.01 9.86
C ILE A 268 13.32 -3.22 9.47
N ASN A 269 14.17 -3.63 10.41
CA ASN A 269 15.60 -3.83 10.17
C ASN A 269 15.89 -4.89 9.09
N VAL A 270 15.15 -6.00 9.11
CA VAL A 270 15.23 -7.03 8.07
C VAL A 270 14.85 -6.44 6.71
N ASN A 271 13.76 -5.66 6.63
CA ASN A 271 13.35 -5.05 5.36
C ASN A 271 14.38 -4.04 4.82
N THR A 272 14.94 -3.21 5.69
CA THR A 272 16.00 -2.24 5.34
C THR A 272 17.20 -2.93 4.72
N ARG A 273 17.65 -4.05 5.31
CA ARG A 273 18.75 -4.86 4.75
C ARG A 273 18.34 -5.56 3.47
N GLN A 274 17.12 -6.10 3.40
CA GLN A 274 16.61 -6.81 2.22
C GLN A 274 16.64 -5.92 0.96
N ARG A 275 16.37 -4.62 1.11
CA ARG A 275 16.41 -3.64 0.01
C ARG A 275 17.82 -3.46 -0.60
N LEU A 276 18.87 -3.91 0.08
CA LEU A 276 20.26 -3.87 -0.42
C LEU A 276 20.68 -5.20 -1.10
N LEU A 277 19.92 -6.27 -0.93
CA LEU A 277 20.27 -7.62 -1.41
C LEU A 277 20.57 -7.66 -2.92
N THR A 278 19.79 -6.94 -3.73
CA THR A 278 20.02 -6.89 -5.18
C THR A 278 21.38 -6.30 -5.53
N VAL A 279 21.79 -5.25 -4.81
CA VAL A 279 23.10 -4.62 -5.04
C VAL A 279 24.22 -5.59 -4.68
N GLU A 280 24.06 -6.35 -3.60
CA GLU A 280 24.99 -7.41 -3.21
C GLU A 280 25.08 -8.51 -4.29
N LYS A 281 23.93 -8.98 -4.80
CA LYS A 281 23.88 -9.97 -5.89
C LYS A 281 24.52 -9.44 -7.18
N LEU A 282 24.27 -8.18 -7.55
CA LEU A 282 24.94 -7.52 -8.68
C LEU A 282 26.47 -7.50 -8.49
N GLN A 283 26.95 -7.14 -7.30
CA GLN A 283 28.39 -7.14 -7.00
C GLN A 283 29.00 -8.54 -6.99
N GLN A 284 28.26 -9.57 -6.57
CA GLN A 284 28.76 -10.95 -6.62
C GLN A 284 29.04 -11.40 -8.06
N VAL A 285 28.19 -11.01 -9.01
CA VAL A 285 28.28 -11.43 -10.42
C VAL A 285 29.17 -10.50 -11.24
N LEU A 286 28.91 -9.19 -11.20
CA LEU A 286 29.59 -8.19 -12.02
C LEU A 286 30.90 -7.68 -11.38
N LYS A 287 31.14 -8.02 -10.12
CA LYS A 287 32.25 -7.51 -9.29
C LYS A 287 32.18 -6.00 -9.10
N ILE A 288 32.72 -5.23 -10.04
CA ILE A 288 32.79 -3.77 -9.96
C ILE A 288 31.61 -3.18 -10.74
N LEU A 289 30.75 -2.42 -10.05
CA LEU A 289 29.60 -1.76 -10.67
C LEU A 289 29.92 -0.42 -11.34
N LYS A 290 31.07 0.19 -11.03
CA LYS A 290 31.45 1.48 -11.60
C LYS A 290 31.56 1.37 -13.13
N GLY A 291 30.78 2.18 -13.83
CA GLY A 291 30.72 2.22 -15.30
C GLY A 291 29.81 1.15 -15.92
N LYS A 292 29.25 0.23 -15.13
CA LYS A 292 28.28 -0.77 -15.59
C LYS A 292 26.91 -0.16 -15.82
N THR A 293 26.14 -0.72 -16.74
CA THR A 293 24.75 -0.31 -17.00
C THR A 293 23.80 -1.37 -16.43
N VAL A 294 22.94 -0.99 -15.50
CA VAL A 294 21.94 -1.88 -14.89
C VAL A 294 20.54 -1.43 -15.33
N GLY A 295 19.77 -2.34 -15.91
CA GLY A 295 18.39 -2.10 -16.30
C GLY A 295 17.39 -2.59 -15.25
N LEU A 296 16.40 -1.78 -14.91
CA LEU A 296 15.33 -2.10 -13.96
C LEU A 296 14.03 -2.37 -14.71
N LEU A 297 13.47 -3.57 -14.56
CA LEU A 297 12.13 -3.91 -15.00
C LEU A 297 11.14 -3.64 -13.85
N GLY A 298 10.34 -2.59 -14.02
CA GLY A 298 9.43 -2.08 -13.00
C GLY A 298 10.05 -0.97 -12.15
N LEU A 299 9.23 0.02 -11.83
CA LEU A 299 9.60 1.14 -10.97
C LEU A 299 8.68 1.26 -9.76
N THR A 300 7.39 0.98 -9.91
CA THR A 300 6.38 1.16 -8.86
C THR A 300 6.57 0.16 -7.72
N PHE A 301 6.05 0.44 -6.52
CA PHE A 301 6.28 -0.47 -5.38
C PHE A 301 5.59 -1.84 -5.55
N LYS A 302 4.56 -1.91 -6.38
CA LYS A 302 3.79 -3.09 -6.79
C LYS A 302 3.13 -2.86 -8.17
N PRO A 303 2.66 -3.90 -8.87
CA PRO A 303 1.94 -3.72 -10.12
C PRO A 303 0.60 -3.00 -9.94
N ASP A 304 0.05 -2.52 -11.06
CA ASP A 304 -1.28 -1.92 -11.22
C ASP A 304 -1.51 -0.61 -10.44
N THR A 305 -0.45 0.15 -10.14
CA THR A 305 -0.49 1.48 -9.51
C THR A 305 0.67 2.34 -9.98
N ASP A 306 0.46 3.66 -10.13
CA ASP A 306 1.50 4.65 -10.42
C ASP A 306 2.27 5.13 -9.17
N ASP A 307 1.98 4.57 -8.00
CA ASP A 307 2.62 4.98 -6.75
C ASP A 307 4.09 4.51 -6.68
N MET A 308 4.96 5.51 -6.55
CA MET A 308 6.42 5.37 -6.42
C MET A 308 6.89 5.59 -4.98
N ARG A 309 6.01 5.99 -4.05
CA ARG A 309 6.39 6.29 -2.67
C ARG A 309 6.96 5.05 -1.98
N ASP A 310 8.13 5.21 -1.36
CA ASP A 310 8.89 4.14 -0.71
C ASP A 310 9.10 2.89 -1.58
N ALA A 311 9.10 3.05 -2.92
CA ALA A 311 9.34 1.94 -3.83
C ALA A 311 10.78 1.43 -3.70
N PRO A 312 11.01 0.08 -3.67
CA PRO A 312 12.36 -0.49 -3.63
C PRO A 312 13.27 -0.03 -4.78
N SER A 313 12.68 0.32 -5.93
CA SER A 313 13.38 0.88 -7.09
C SER A 313 14.15 2.16 -6.75
N LEU A 314 13.58 3.07 -5.97
CA LEU A 314 14.19 4.37 -5.65
C LEU A 314 15.49 4.20 -4.87
N ILE A 315 15.46 3.34 -3.86
CA ILE A 315 16.63 3.02 -3.03
C ILE A 315 17.69 2.28 -3.85
N MET A 316 17.26 1.42 -4.77
CA MET A 316 18.16 0.71 -5.66
C MET A 316 18.86 1.67 -6.63
N ILE A 317 18.12 2.61 -7.23
CA ILE A 317 18.65 3.63 -8.14
C ILE A 317 19.70 4.48 -7.42
N ASP A 318 19.38 4.97 -6.22
CA ASP A 318 20.33 5.77 -5.41
C ASP A 318 21.62 4.99 -5.13
N ASN A 319 21.51 3.74 -4.67
CA ASN A 319 22.69 2.92 -4.38
C ASN A 319 23.53 2.59 -5.62
N LEU A 320 22.89 2.27 -6.75
CA LEU A 320 23.59 2.00 -8.01
C LEU A 320 24.33 3.25 -8.51
N ASN A 321 23.68 4.41 -8.47
CA ASN A 321 24.29 5.69 -8.82
C ASN A 321 25.47 6.03 -7.91
N ARG A 322 25.33 5.84 -6.60
CA ARG A 322 26.40 6.05 -5.61
C ARG A 322 27.62 5.15 -5.88
N LEU A 323 27.39 3.93 -6.38
CA LEU A 323 28.45 3.00 -6.77
C LEU A 323 29.01 3.27 -8.18
N GLY A 324 28.51 4.30 -8.87
CA GLY A 324 28.97 4.73 -10.19
C GLY A 324 28.44 3.89 -11.35
N ALA A 325 27.38 3.10 -11.15
CA ALA A 325 26.66 2.46 -12.23
C ALA A 325 25.76 3.46 -12.96
N LYS A 326 25.43 3.16 -14.21
CA LYS A 326 24.39 3.84 -14.98
C LYS A 326 23.10 3.05 -14.84
N VAL A 327 21.99 3.72 -14.55
CA VAL A 327 20.70 3.04 -14.38
C VAL A 327 19.76 3.36 -15.54
N LYS A 328 19.20 2.31 -16.12
CA LYS A 328 18.07 2.39 -17.06
C LYS A 328 16.86 1.73 -16.40
N ALA A 329 15.65 2.12 -16.76
CA ALA A 329 14.44 1.52 -16.23
C ALA A 329 13.34 1.44 -17.30
N TYR A 330 12.43 0.49 -17.15
CA TYR A 330 11.20 0.43 -17.91
C TYR A 330 10.05 0.05 -16.99
N ASP A 331 8.97 0.80 -17.06
CA ASP A 331 7.72 0.51 -16.38
C ASP A 331 6.54 0.75 -17.35
N PRO A 332 5.49 -0.11 -17.37
CA PRO A 332 4.31 0.09 -18.21
C PRO A 332 3.64 1.45 -18.14
N ILE A 333 3.62 2.06 -16.97
CA ILE A 333 2.77 3.22 -16.71
C ILE A 333 3.58 4.45 -16.30
N VAL A 334 4.81 4.27 -15.81
CA VAL A 334 5.71 5.37 -15.50
C VAL A 334 6.50 5.77 -16.75
N SER A 335 6.34 7.03 -17.17
CA SER A 335 7.13 7.63 -18.25
C SER A 335 8.14 8.63 -17.69
N GLN A 336 9.22 8.92 -18.43
CA GLN A 336 10.24 9.90 -18.03
C GLN A 336 9.65 11.28 -17.65
N SER A 337 8.60 11.73 -18.35
CA SER A 337 7.90 13.00 -18.07
C SER A 337 6.88 12.89 -16.94
N GLY A 338 6.35 11.69 -16.68
CA GLY A 338 5.46 11.38 -15.56
C GLY A 338 6.19 11.21 -14.22
N VAL A 339 7.53 11.20 -14.25
CA VAL A 339 8.40 11.34 -13.06
C VAL A 339 8.28 12.76 -12.52
N SER A 340 7.12 13.10 -11.97
CA SER A 340 6.96 14.32 -11.21
C SER A 340 7.64 14.13 -9.85
N GLN A 341 8.79 14.78 -9.69
CA GLN A 341 9.57 14.91 -8.43
C GLN A 341 10.23 13.61 -7.91
N GLY A 342 11.53 13.42 -8.23
CA GLY A 342 12.41 12.63 -7.34
C GLY A 342 13.35 11.62 -8.00
N LEU A 343 13.10 11.12 -9.22
CA LEU A 343 14.05 10.22 -9.87
C LEU A 343 15.10 10.98 -10.67
N SER A 344 16.23 11.28 -10.03
CA SER A 344 17.47 11.70 -10.70
C SER A 344 18.39 10.52 -10.94
N GLY A 345 19.17 10.54 -12.02
CA GLY A 345 20.19 9.53 -12.29
C GLY A 345 19.63 8.20 -12.83
N VAL A 346 18.48 8.22 -13.51
CA VAL A 346 17.92 7.07 -14.24
C VAL A 346 17.38 7.50 -15.59
N ILE A 347 17.57 6.66 -16.60
CA ILE A 347 16.95 6.81 -17.92
C ILE A 347 15.76 5.86 -17.99
N VAL A 348 14.55 6.39 -18.12
CA VAL A 348 13.32 5.62 -18.29
C VAL A 348 13.07 5.40 -19.78
N GLU A 349 13.25 4.17 -20.21
CA GLU A 349 13.10 3.74 -21.59
C GLU A 349 11.63 3.52 -21.96
N THR A 350 11.34 3.55 -23.26
CA THR A 350 9.97 3.41 -23.78
C THR A 350 9.52 1.97 -23.95
N ASP A 351 10.46 1.03 -24.01
CA ASP A 351 10.19 -0.38 -24.24
C ASP A 351 11.29 -1.30 -23.65
N PRO A 352 10.99 -2.59 -23.44
CA PRO A 352 11.93 -3.55 -22.84
C PRO A 352 13.20 -3.80 -23.66
N GLU A 353 13.16 -3.68 -24.98
CA GLU A 353 14.33 -3.94 -25.83
C GLU A 353 15.33 -2.79 -25.71
N ARG A 354 14.82 -1.55 -25.76
CA ARG A 354 15.61 -0.36 -25.45
C ARG A 354 16.15 -0.41 -24.05
N LEU A 355 15.40 -0.91 -23.06
CA LEU A 355 15.94 -1.16 -21.72
C LEU A 355 17.16 -2.08 -21.77
N ALA A 356 17.03 -3.25 -22.41
CA ALA A 356 18.08 -4.27 -22.44
C ALA A 356 19.35 -3.84 -23.20
N ASP A 357 19.23 -2.97 -24.19
CA ASP A 357 20.35 -2.54 -25.04
C ASP A 357 21.54 -1.97 -24.23
N GLY A 358 22.69 -2.63 -24.33
CA GLY A 358 23.92 -2.26 -23.63
C GLY A 358 23.90 -2.44 -22.11
N CYS A 359 22.92 -3.14 -21.54
CA CYS A 359 22.91 -3.49 -20.12
C CYS A 359 23.91 -4.62 -19.80
N ASP A 360 24.57 -4.52 -18.65
CA ASP A 360 25.38 -5.57 -18.04
C ASP A 360 24.56 -6.50 -17.13
N ALA A 361 23.39 -6.04 -16.67
CA ALA A 361 22.41 -6.84 -15.94
C ALA A 361 21.02 -6.22 -16.04
N LEU A 362 19.99 -7.06 -15.96
CA LEU A 362 18.62 -6.67 -15.69
C LEU A 362 18.23 -7.08 -14.27
N VAL A 363 17.41 -6.27 -13.63
CA VAL A 363 16.79 -6.55 -12.35
C VAL A 363 15.27 -6.46 -12.49
N LEU A 364 14.55 -7.51 -12.14
CA LEU A 364 13.10 -7.42 -11.95
C LEU A 364 12.80 -6.84 -10.57
N VAL A 365 12.21 -5.65 -10.56
CA VAL A 365 11.86 -4.92 -9.34
C VAL A 365 10.36 -5.01 -9.05
N THR A 366 9.53 -5.03 -10.10
CA THR A 366 8.07 -5.08 -9.97
C THR A 366 7.50 -6.12 -10.94
N ASP A 367 6.67 -7.02 -10.42
CA ASP A 367 6.15 -8.21 -11.08
C ASP A 367 4.91 -7.94 -11.95
N TRP A 368 5.02 -6.98 -12.86
CA TRP A 368 3.95 -6.69 -13.83
C TRP A 368 3.63 -7.92 -14.68
N ALA A 369 2.34 -8.28 -14.79
CA ALA A 369 1.88 -9.47 -15.53
C ALA A 369 2.43 -9.55 -16.97
N LYS A 370 2.50 -8.40 -17.66
CA LYS A 370 3.05 -8.30 -19.02
C LYS A 370 4.51 -8.72 -19.14
N PHE A 371 5.29 -8.66 -18.05
CA PHE A 371 6.70 -9.04 -18.07
C PHE A 371 6.91 -10.53 -18.29
N LYS A 372 5.93 -11.39 -17.98
CA LYS A 372 6.01 -12.83 -18.28
C LYS A 372 6.15 -13.14 -19.78
N ASN A 373 5.68 -12.24 -20.64
CA ASN A 373 5.55 -12.47 -22.08
C ASN A 373 6.55 -11.66 -22.93
N LEU A 374 7.62 -11.14 -22.32
CA LEU A 374 8.65 -10.41 -23.06
C LEU A 374 9.52 -11.35 -23.89
N ASP A 375 10.07 -10.84 -25.00
CA ASP A 375 11.05 -11.57 -25.81
C ASP A 375 12.44 -11.51 -25.17
N TYR A 376 12.63 -12.32 -24.13
CA TYR A 376 13.90 -12.43 -23.42
C TYR A 376 15.03 -12.91 -24.32
N SER A 377 14.75 -13.74 -25.33
CA SER A 377 15.79 -14.20 -26.27
C SER A 377 16.36 -13.06 -27.11
N LYS A 378 15.50 -12.10 -27.50
CA LYS A 378 15.94 -10.88 -28.18
C LYS A 378 16.66 -9.94 -27.21
N MET A 379 16.13 -9.72 -26.02
CA MET A 379 16.75 -8.87 -24.99
C MET A 379 18.17 -9.35 -24.63
N ALA A 380 18.37 -10.65 -24.44
CA ALA A 380 19.68 -11.23 -24.13
C ALA A 380 20.75 -10.90 -25.19
N LYS A 381 20.36 -10.85 -26.49
CA LYS A 381 21.27 -10.51 -27.60
C LYS A 381 21.66 -9.04 -27.67
N LEU A 382 20.87 -8.16 -27.05
CA LEU A 382 21.13 -6.71 -27.00
C LEU A 382 22.01 -6.33 -25.80
N MET A 383 22.14 -7.21 -24.81
CA MET A 383 22.89 -6.96 -23.59
C MET A 383 24.40 -7.20 -23.77
N ASN A 384 25.21 -6.47 -23.00
CA ASN A 384 26.65 -6.75 -22.88
C ASN A 384 26.90 -8.06 -22.12
N ALA A 385 26.09 -8.32 -21.10
CA ALA A 385 26.10 -9.56 -20.32
C ALA A 385 24.66 -9.92 -19.94
N PRO A 386 24.13 -11.08 -20.35
CA PRO A 386 22.74 -11.46 -20.08
C PRO A 386 22.58 -11.97 -18.65
N VAL A 387 22.67 -11.08 -17.66
CA VAL A 387 22.41 -11.39 -16.23
C VAL A 387 21.00 -10.93 -15.89
N MET A 388 20.20 -11.80 -15.27
CA MET A 388 18.87 -11.49 -14.75
C MET A 388 18.84 -11.73 -13.24
N ILE A 389 18.66 -10.67 -12.46
CA ILE A 389 18.33 -10.78 -11.04
C ILE A 389 16.82 -10.61 -10.89
N ASP A 390 16.13 -11.69 -10.57
CA ASP A 390 14.71 -11.68 -10.33
C ASP A 390 14.42 -11.38 -8.85
N GLY A 391 14.17 -10.11 -8.55
CA GLY A 391 13.87 -9.65 -7.20
C GLY A 391 12.51 -10.09 -6.65
N ARG A 392 11.70 -10.82 -7.43
CA ARG A 392 10.34 -11.25 -7.07
C ARG A 392 10.11 -12.74 -7.22
N ASN A 393 11.10 -13.51 -7.70
CA ASN A 393 10.96 -14.92 -8.06
C ASN A 393 9.73 -15.16 -8.96
N PHE A 394 9.52 -14.27 -9.92
CA PHE A 394 8.30 -14.16 -10.71
C PHE A 394 8.44 -14.79 -12.10
N LEU A 395 9.64 -14.74 -12.67
CA LEU A 395 9.94 -15.26 -14.00
C LEU A 395 10.29 -16.75 -13.93
N ASP A 396 10.04 -17.46 -15.03
CA ASP A 396 10.44 -18.86 -15.15
C ASP A 396 11.96 -18.95 -15.37
N GLN A 397 12.67 -19.43 -14.35
CA GLN A 397 14.12 -19.62 -14.39
C GLN A 397 14.59 -20.42 -15.62
N ARG A 398 13.93 -21.54 -15.95
CA ARG A 398 14.35 -22.41 -17.06
C ARG A 398 14.17 -21.71 -18.40
N ALA A 399 13.08 -20.95 -18.56
CA ALA A 399 12.84 -20.17 -19.76
C ALA A 399 13.89 -19.07 -19.95
N LEU A 400 14.29 -18.38 -18.88
CA LEU A 400 15.32 -17.35 -18.91
C LEU A 400 16.71 -17.93 -19.21
N GLU A 401 17.06 -19.05 -18.58
CA GLU A 401 18.31 -19.78 -18.87
C GLU A 401 18.36 -20.26 -20.33
N ALA A 402 17.26 -20.81 -20.85
CA ALA A 402 17.14 -21.20 -22.25
C ALA A 402 17.23 -20.02 -23.24
N ALA A 403 16.79 -18.83 -22.82
CA ALA A 403 16.94 -17.58 -23.57
C ALA A 403 18.37 -17.01 -23.53
N GLY A 404 19.27 -17.61 -22.74
CA GLY A 404 20.68 -17.23 -22.63
C GLY A 404 21.03 -16.40 -21.41
N PHE A 405 20.13 -16.26 -20.43
CA PHE A 405 20.43 -15.52 -19.20
C PHE A 405 21.13 -16.38 -18.14
N GLN A 406 22.04 -15.76 -17.40
CA GLN A 406 22.35 -16.18 -16.04
C GLN A 406 21.24 -15.68 -15.12
N TYR A 407 20.37 -16.57 -14.66
CA TYR A 407 19.27 -16.25 -13.74
C TYR A 407 19.71 -16.33 -12.28
N ILE A 408 19.28 -15.37 -11.47
CA ILE A 408 19.53 -15.31 -10.02
C ILE A 408 18.25 -14.86 -9.33
N GLY A 409 17.67 -15.72 -8.49
CA GLY A 409 16.50 -15.39 -7.69
C GLY A 409 16.85 -14.86 -6.30
N VAL A 410 15.82 -14.74 -5.46
CA VAL A 410 15.95 -14.47 -4.02
C VAL A 410 15.68 -15.77 -3.27
N GLY A 411 16.71 -16.37 -2.66
CA GLY A 411 16.59 -17.64 -1.95
C GLY A 411 16.54 -18.86 -2.87
N ARG A 412 17.14 -18.79 -4.05
CA ARG A 412 17.21 -19.86 -5.06
C ARG A 412 18.16 -19.57 -6.22
#